data_AF-A0A2D5Y0S9-F1
#
_entry.id   AF-A0A2D5Y0S9-F1
#
_cell.length_a   1.000
_cell.length_b   1.000
_cell.length_c   1.000
_cell.angle_alpha   90.00
_cell.angle_beta   90.00
_cell.angle_gamma   90.00
#
_symmetry.space_group_name_H-M   'P 1'
#
loop_
_entity.id
_entity.type
_entity.pdbx_description
1 polymer ?
#
loop_
_entity_poly.entity_id
_entity_poly.type
_entity_poly.pdbx_seq_one_letter_code
_entity_poly.pdbx_strand_id
1 'polypeptide(L)'
;MDGDDYNDAEQHIEPDKQASLGYFNDNLVKPFILEASNFRGRAVRMGSELDDILSAHDYPRPVAHLVAETLTLALLLSSMIKYEGIFTLQTQGDGPISMLVADVTSDGKVRACASYNEERLEIARQQLSAMKSVESSQNHLAQYLGKGYIAFTVDQGGAHERYQGVVDLHGASLVDCAQHYFTQSEQISTGIKMAVGQRDGEWRSAGIMLQKMPEDETVRFQSNQVDLDEDDWRRCMIFMESCTEEELLDPKLSPNDLLTRLFHEEGVRVFEPKAVIKECRCSDERVFSVLSMMSLDDREYMENAGKISMKCEFCSHEYVFDAAELEQKIKDMQNDSNKEPH
;
A
#
# COMPACT_ATOMS: atom_id res chain seq x y z
N MET A 1 -18.79 18.56 -40.96
CA MET A 1 -18.12 17.51 -41.76
C MET A 1 -16.65 17.79 -41.61
N ASP A 2 -15.84 16.74 -41.44
CA ASP A 2 -14.48 16.69 -40.87
C ASP A 2 -14.59 16.38 -39.35
N GLY A 3 -14.53 15.14 -38.86
CA GLY A 3 -14.13 13.88 -39.48
C GLY A 3 -12.67 13.55 -39.16
N ASP A 4 -12.33 13.40 -37.87
CA ASP A 4 -11.06 12.84 -37.43
C ASP A 4 -11.29 11.59 -36.58
N ASP A 5 -10.92 10.47 -37.19
CA ASP A 5 -10.84 9.12 -36.65
C ASP A 5 -9.82 9.05 -35.51
N TYR A 6 -10.27 8.59 -34.33
CA TYR A 6 -9.40 7.98 -33.33
C TYR A 6 -9.79 6.51 -33.26
N ASN A 7 -9.00 5.66 -33.91
CA ASN A 7 -9.09 4.21 -33.77
C ASN A 7 -7.77 3.63 -33.25
N ASP A 8 -7.94 2.59 -32.45
CA ASP A 8 -7.01 1.54 -32.05
C ASP A 8 -5.91 1.85 -31.01
N ALA A 9 -6.19 1.41 -29.79
CA ALA A 9 -5.60 0.15 -29.32
C ALA A 9 -6.36 -0.38 -28.09
N GLU A 10 -7.48 -1.06 -28.32
CA GLU A 10 -8.05 -1.97 -27.33
C GLU A 10 -7.09 -3.15 -27.15
N GLN A 11 -6.25 -3.09 -26.11
CA GLN A 11 -5.56 -4.27 -25.63
C GLN A 11 -6.60 -5.14 -24.91
N HIS A 12 -7.13 -6.12 -25.64
CA HIS A 12 -7.89 -7.22 -25.07
C HIS A 12 -7.02 -7.93 -24.01
N ILE A 13 -7.29 -7.63 -22.75
CA ILE A 13 -6.84 -8.44 -21.61
C ILE A 13 -7.73 -9.69 -21.63
N GLU A 14 -7.12 -10.86 -21.90
CA GLU A 14 -7.83 -12.14 -21.87
C GLU A 14 -8.51 -12.34 -20.50
N PRO A 15 -9.85 -12.51 -20.47
CA PRO A 15 -10.58 -12.63 -19.21
C PRO A 15 -10.59 -14.09 -18.75
N ASP A 16 -9.46 -14.68 -18.32
CA ASP A 16 -9.51 -16.08 -17.87
C ASP A 16 -8.45 -16.56 -16.86
N LYS A 17 -8.31 -15.82 -15.75
CA LYS A 17 -7.83 -16.39 -14.47
C LYS A 17 -8.69 -16.00 -13.26
N GLN A 18 -9.36 -14.85 -13.31
CA GLN A 18 -10.25 -14.38 -12.24
C GLN A 18 -11.57 -15.16 -12.17
N ALA A 19 -12.03 -15.73 -13.29
CA ALA A 19 -13.30 -16.45 -13.36
C ALA A 19 -13.26 -17.85 -12.71
N SER A 20 -12.10 -18.50 -12.63
CA SER A 20 -12.00 -19.90 -12.18
C SER A 20 -12.11 -20.10 -10.67
N LEU A 21 -11.99 -19.03 -9.87
CA LEU A 21 -12.05 -19.07 -8.39
C LEU A 21 -13.28 -18.40 -7.78
N GLY A 22 -14.14 -17.76 -8.59
CA GLY A 22 -15.37 -17.10 -8.10
C GLY A 22 -15.15 -15.81 -7.30
N TYR A 23 -13.92 -15.29 -7.21
CA TYR A 23 -13.58 -14.05 -6.49
C TYR A 23 -13.65 -12.81 -7.39
N PHE A 24 -14.83 -12.49 -7.94
CA PHE A 24 -15.05 -11.30 -8.78
C PHE A 24 -14.91 -9.95 -8.05
N ASN A 25 -14.51 -9.95 -6.78
CA ASN A 25 -14.66 -8.84 -5.84
C ASN A 25 -13.37 -8.46 -5.09
N ASP A 26 -12.25 -9.08 -5.41
CA ASP A 26 -10.95 -8.83 -4.75
C ASP A 26 -9.97 -8.11 -5.68
N ASN A 27 -8.86 -7.67 -5.08
CA ASN A 27 -7.78 -6.95 -5.75
C ASN A 27 -8.29 -5.69 -6.47
N LEU A 28 -9.01 -4.86 -5.73
CA LEU A 28 -9.63 -3.67 -6.27
C LEU A 28 -9.68 -2.52 -5.26
N VAL A 29 -9.75 -1.31 -5.83
CA VAL A 29 -10.14 -0.09 -5.13
C VAL A 29 -11.46 0.40 -5.73
N LYS A 30 -12.50 0.51 -4.90
CA LYS A 30 -13.85 0.94 -5.28
C LYS A 30 -14.12 2.34 -4.76
N PRO A 31 -14.17 3.37 -5.62
CA PRO A 31 -14.65 4.68 -5.23
C PRO A 31 -16.17 4.67 -4.97
N PHE A 32 -16.61 5.45 -3.99
CA PHE A 32 -18.02 5.71 -3.76
C PHE A 32 -18.26 7.13 -3.19
N ILE A 33 -19.50 7.58 -3.21
CA ILE A 33 -19.98 8.81 -2.58
C ILE A 33 -21.20 8.47 -1.72
N LEU A 34 -21.31 9.14 -0.58
CA LEU A 34 -22.51 9.20 0.25
C LEU A 34 -23.25 10.48 -0.15
N GLU A 35 -24.40 10.34 -0.83
CA GLU A 35 -25.06 11.48 -1.46
C GLU A 35 -25.70 12.44 -0.44
N ALA A 36 -26.24 11.91 0.65
CA ALA A 36 -26.89 12.73 1.69
C ALA A 36 -25.90 13.65 2.41
N SER A 37 -24.77 13.10 2.86
CA SER A 37 -23.71 13.82 3.59
C SER A 37 -22.63 14.45 2.69
N ASN A 38 -22.65 14.16 1.38
CA ASN A 38 -21.62 14.57 0.42
C ASN A 38 -20.20 14.11 0.81
N PHE A 39 -20.08 12.94 1.45
CA PHE A 39 -18.78 12.36 1.77
C PHE A 39 -18.26 11.50 0.63
N ARG A 40 -16.94 11.56 0.41
CA ARG A 40 -16.26 10.66 -0.51
C ARG A 40 -15.73 9.47 0.25
N GLY A 41 -15.82 8.30 -0.37
CA GLY A 41 -15.27 7.09 0.20
C GLY A 41 -14.52 6.22 -0.79
N ARG A 42 -13.74 5.31 -0.22
CA ARG A 42 -12.94 4.31 -0.92
C ARG A 42 -13.06 3.00 -0.16
N ALA A 43 -13.39 1.93 -0.87
CA ALA A 43 -13.30 0.58 -0.32
C ALA A 43 -12.18 -0.16 -1.05
N VAL A 44 -11.26 -0.76 -0.31
CA VAL A 44 -10.18 -1.60 -0.84
C VAL A 44 -10.48 -3.02 -0.44
N ARG A 45 -10.23 -3.96 -1.35
CA ARG A 45 -10.18 -5.38 -1.03
C ARG A 45 -9.03 -6.05 -1.77
N MET A 46 -8.26 -6.84 -1.05
CA MET A 46 -7.15 -7.64 -1.56
C MET A 46 -7.38 -9.11 -1.25
N GLY A 47 -6.97 -9.97 -2.19
CA GLY A 47 -6.96 -11.43 -2.07
C GLY A 47 -5.67 -11.96 -2.68
N SER A 48 -5.78 -12.66 -3.82
CA SER A 48 -4.64 -13.35 -4.45
C SER A 48 -3.38 -12.50 -4.67
N GLU A 49 -3.51 -11.22 -5.00
CA GLU A 49 -2.34 -10.35 -5.21
C GLU A 49 -1.59 -10.11 -3.89
N LEU A 50 -2.30 -10.08 -2.76
CA LEU A 50 -1.69 -9.98 -1.44
C LEU A 50 -0.99 -11.30 -1.07
N ASP A 51 -1.61 -12.46 -1.35
CA ASP A 51 -0.96 -13.76 -1.16
C ASP A 51 0.34 -13.87 -1.97
N ASP A 52 0.35 -13.43 -3.23
CA ASP A 52 1.54 -13.43 -4.09
C ASP A 52 2.64 -12.49 -3.58
N ILE A 53 2.28 -11.38 -2.92
CA ILE A 53 3.24 -10.49 -2.27
C ILE A 53 3.85 -11.16 -1.04
N LEU A 54 3.02 -11.74 -0.16
CA LEU A 54 3.46 -12.27 1.12
C LEU A 54 4.20 -13.60 0.99
N SER A 55 3.73 -14.50 0.12
CA SER A 55 4.32 -15.83 -0.11
C SER A 55 5.73 -15.77 -0.71
N ALA A 56 6.08 -14.66 -1.36
CA ALA A 56 7.43 -14.45 -1.90
C ALA A 56 8.51 -14.36 -0.80
N HIS A 57 8.15 -14.01 0.43
CA HIS A 57 9.11 -13.67 1.50
C HIS A 57 9.11 -14.62 2.70
N ASP A 58 8.16 -15.55 2.80
CA ASP A 58 8.00 -16.46 3.96
C ASP A 58 8.01 -15.74 5.32
N TYR A 59 7.29 -14.62 5.40
CA TYR A 59 7.28 -13.78 6.59
C TYR A 59 6.64 -14.47 7.81
N PRO A 60 7.21 -14.29 9.01
CA PRO A 60 6.51 -14.58 10.25
C PRO A 60 5.17 -13.80 10.31
N ARG A 61 4.14 -14.42 10.88
CA ARG A 61 2.76 -13.90 10.86
C ARG A 61 2.62 -12.41 11.23
N PRO A 62 3.28 -11.87 12.27
CA PRO A 62 3.19 -10.44 12.59
C PRO A 62 3.76 -9.52 11.50
N VAL A 63 4.84 -9.94 10.83
CA VAL A 63 5.45 -9.20 9.73
C VAL A 63 4.53 -9.22 8.52
N ALA A 64 4.03 -10.40 8.14
CA ALA A 64 3.08 -10.54 7.04
C ALA A 64 1.82 -9.68 7.24
N HIS A 65 1.30 -9.67 8.46
CA HIS A 65 0.15 -8.85 8.84
C HIS A 65 0.42 -7.34 8.65
N LEU A 66 1.56 -6.85 9.14
CA LEU A 66 1.92 -5.43 9.03
C LEU A 66 2.23 -5.00 7.60
N VAL A 67 2.80 -5.89 6.76
CA VAL A 67 2.97 -5.64 5.32
C VAL A 67 1.60 -5.50 4.64
N ALA A 68 0.65 -6.40 4.95
CA ALA A 68 -0.71 -6.33 4.43
C ALA A 68 -1.46 -5.06 4.88
N GLU A 69 -1.32 -4.67 6.15
CA GLU A 69 -1.90 -3.42 6.66
C GLU A 69 -1.29 -2.19 5.97
N THR A 70 0.04 -2.17 5.79
CA THR A 70 0.75 -1.08 5.10
C THR A 70 0.28 -0.96 3.66
N LEU A 71 0.17 -2.06 2.92
CA LEU A 71 -0.30 -2.06 1.54
C LEU A 71 -1.75 -1.58 1.42
N THR A 72 -2.62 -2.08 2.31
CA THR A 72 -4.05 -1.71 2.30
C THR A 72 -4.25 -0.24 2.64
N LEU A 73 -3.50 0.27 3.62
CA LEU A 73 -3.48 1.69 3.95
C LEU A 73 -2.94 2.52 2.78
N ALA A 74 -1.84 2.11 2.14
CA ALA A 74 -1.31 2.80 0.97
C ALA A 74 -2.31 2.87 -0.19
N LEU A 75 -3.08 1.81 -0.45
CA LEU A 75 -4.14 1.79 -1.45
C LEU A 75 -5.29 2.76 -1.12
N LEU A 76 -5.73 2.80 0.15
CA LEU A 76 -6.74 3.76 0.59
C LEU A 76 -6.25 5.20 0.38
N LEU A 77 -5.03 5.51 0.84
CA LEU A 77 -4.49 6.87 0.83
C LEU A 77 -4.12 7.37 -0.56
N SER A 78 -3.46 6.55 -1.37
CA SER A 78 -3.09 6.91 -2.75
C SER A 78 -4.31 7.27 -3.60
N SER A 79 -5.43 6.58 -3.40
CA SER A 79 -6.67 6.79 -4.16
C SER A 79 -7.38 8.13 -3.89
N MET A 80 -6.85 8.94 -2.98
CA MET A 80 -7.31 10.29 -2.65
C MET A 80 -6.69 11.37 -3.52
N ILE A 81 -5.43 11.17 -3.90
CA ILE A 81 -4.62 12.18 -4.57
C ILE A 81 -4.66 11.88 -6.07
N LYS A 82 -4.82 12.92 -6.89
CA LYS A 82 -4.54 12.78 -8.33
C LYS A 82 -3.04 12.94 -8.52
N TYR A 83 -2.38 11.88 -8.97
CA TYR A 83 -0.96 11.87 -9.28
C TYR A 83 -0.74 10.98 -10.50
N GLU A 84 0.32 11.27 -11.27
CA GLU A 84 0.84 10.39 -12.31
C GLU A 84 2.24 9.95 -11.92
N GLY A 85 2.38 8.73 -11.41
CA GLY A 85 3.64 8.26 -10.82
C GLY A 85 3.43 7.22 -9.73
N ILE A 86 4.16 7.37 -8.61
CA ILE A 86 4.16 6.42 -7.49
C ILE A 86 3.82 7.14 -6.18
N PHE A 87 2.88 6.56 -5.45
CA PHE A 87 2.66 6.84 -4.05
C PHE A 87 3.40 5.78 -3.21
N THR A 88 4.21 6.21 -2.26
CA THR A 88 4.92 5.34 -1.33
C THR A 88 4.48 5.64 0.09
N LEU A 89 4.03 4.60 0.80
CA LEU A 89 3.86 4.60 2.25
C LEU A 89 5.03 3.84 2.86
N GLN A 90 5.78 4.49 3.75
CA GLN A 90 6.94 3.87 4.38
C GLN A 90 6.98 4.15 5.87
N THR A 91 7.27 3.14 6.68
CA THR A 91 7.64 3.30 8.08
C THR A 91 9.13 3.05 8.26
N GLN A 92 9.76 3.79 9.16
CA GLN A 92 11.11 3.54 9.63
C GLN A 92 11.10 3.62 11.15
N GLY A 93 11.64 2.60 11.82
CA GLY A 93 11.61 2.52 13.28
C GLY A 93 12.79 1.76 13.86
N ASP A 94 12.98 1.91 15.18
CA ASP A 94 14.06 1.26 15.92
C ASP A 94 13.67 -0.11 16.52
N GLY A 95 12.46 -0.60 16.25
CA GLY A 95 11.94 -1.90 16.69
C GLY A 95 12.53 -3.11 15.96
N PRO A 96 12.05 -4.33 16.27
CA PRO A 96 12.43 -5.55 15.54
C PRO A 96 12.05 -5.51 14.05
N ILE A 97 10.97 -4.82 13.68
CA ILE A 97 10.65 -4.51 12.29
C ILE A 97 11.15 -3.09 12.04
N SER A 98 12.26 -2.96 11.31
CA SER A 98 12.91 -1.67 11.10
C SER A 98 12.25 -0.86 10.00
N MET A 99 11.64 -1.53 9.03
CA MET A 99 11.00 -0.87 7.90
C MET A 99 9.80 -1.66 7.38
N LEU A 100 8.73 -0.95 7.04
CA LEU A 100 7.65 -1.41 6.16
C LEU A 100 7.57 -0.45 5.00
N VAL A 101 7.32 -0.95 3.79
CA VAL A 101 7.12 -0.08 2.62
C VAL A 101 6.07 -0.68 1.69
N ALA A 102 5.21 0.18 1.14
CA ALA A 102 4.29 -0.15 0.07
C ALA A 102 4.31 0.95 -1.00
N ASP A 103 4.46 0.55 -2.25
CA ASP A 103 4.33 1.42 -3.42
C ASP A 103 3.00 1.13 -4.13
N VAL A 104 2.32 2.19 -4.57
CA VAL A 104 1.11 2.15 -5.40
C VAL A 104 1.29 3.11 -6.57
N THR A 105 1.30 2.61 -7.80
CA THR A 105 1.34 3.45 -9.00
C THR A 105 -0.04 4.01 -9.35
N SER A 106 -0.09 5.06 -10.17
CA SER A 106 -1.35 5.69 -10.58
C SER A 106 -2.28 4.75 -11.37
N ASP A 107 -1.72 3.73 -12.03
CA ASP A 107 -2.42 2.66 -12.77
C ASP A 107 -2.78 1.44 -11.92
N GLY A 108 -2.56 1.47 -10.60
CA GLY A 108 -3.02 0.42 -9.68
C GLY A 108 -2.04 -0.75 -9.48
N LYS A 109 -0.79 -0.61 -9.93
CA LYS A 109 0.25 -1.61 -9.67
C LYS A 109 0.84 -1.43 -8.27
N VAL A 110 1.07 -2.53 -7.60
CA VAL A 110 1.50 -2.53 -6.20
C VAL A 110 2.66 -3.46 -5.91
N ARG A 111 3.43 -3.09 -4.89
CA ARG A 111 4.43 -3.95 -4.24
C ARG A 111 4.60 -3.51 -2.78
N ALA A 112 4.92 -4.44 -1.90
CA ALA A 112 5.21 -4.14 -0.51
C ALA A 112 6.23 -5.12 0.05
N CYS A 113 7.00 -4.69 1.03
CA CYS A 113 7.92 -5.55 1.77
C CYS A 113 8.24 -4.97 3.16
N ALA A 114 8.95 -5.77 3.95
CA ALA A 114 9.45 -5.42 5.27
C ALA A 114 10.92 -5.76 5.42
N SER A 115 11.62 -4.98 6.25
CA SER A 115 12.91 -5.37 6.82
C SER A 115 12.75 -5.56 8.32
N TYR A 116 13.28 -6.66 8.84
CA TYR A 116 13.18 -7.01 10.26
C TYR A 116 14.40 -7.81 10.73
N ASN A 117 14.62 -7.82 12.04
CA ASN A 117 15.60 -8.65 12.71
C ASN A 117 14.89 -9.83 13.38
N GLU A 118 15.19 -11.05 12.94
CA GLU A 118 14.51 -12.27 13.35
C GLU A 118 14.65 -12.57 14.86
N GLU A 119 15.86 -12.40 15.41
CA GLU A 119 16.12 -12.64 16.84
C GLU A 119 15.33 -11.65 17.72
N ARG A 120 15.39 -10.36 17.39
CA ARG A 120 14.63 -9.33 18.12
C ARG A 120 13.12 -9.53 17.99
N LEU A 121 12.66 -9.97 16.81
CA LEU A 121 11.25 -10.27 16.58
C LEU A 121 10.78 -11.42 17.47
N GLU A 122 11.56 -12.49 17.56
CA GLU A 122 11.20 -13.64 18.39
C GLU A 122 11.18 -13.28 19.89
N ILE A 123 12.13 -12.47 20.36
CA ILE A 123 12.10 -11.91 21.72
C ILE A 123 10.82 -11.10 21.97
N ALA A 124 10.45 -10.22 21.03
CA ALA A 124 9.23 -9.41 21.15
C ALA A 124 7.97 -10.28 21.20
N ARG A 125 7.89 -11.34 20.39
CA ARG A 125 6.76 -12.29 20.38
C ARG A 125 6.62 -13.03 21.71
N GLN A 126 7.73 -13.45 22.30
CA GLN A 126 7.72 -14.12 23.61
C GLN A 126 7.25 -13.19 24.73
N GLN A 127 7.68 -11.93 24.70
CA GLN A 127 7.24 -10.92 25.66
C GLN A 127 5.74 -10.65 25.57
N LEU A 128 5.20 -10.50 24.36
CA LEU A 128 3.77 -10.30 24.13
C LEU A 128 2.95 -11.52 24.59
N SER A 129 3.40 -12.72 24.23
CA SER A 129 2.74 -13.98 24.65
C SER A 129 2.66 -14.10 26.18
N ALA A 130 3.70 -13.67 26.90
CA ALA A 130 3.72 -13.68 28.36
C ALA A 130 2.73 -12.68 29.00
N MET A 131 2.34 -11.62 28.27
CA MET A 131 1.36 -10.63 28.74
C MET A 131 -0.10 -11.07 28.56
N LYS A 132 -0.37 -12.26 27.99
CA LYS A 132 -1.73 -12.75 27.62
C LYS A 132 -2.52 -11.76 26.77
N SER A 133 -1.84 -10.89 26.02
CA SER A 133 -2.51 -10.09 25.01
C SER A 133 -2.95 -11.02 23.87
N VAL A 134 -4.19 -10.89 23.40
CA VAL A 134 -4.60 -11.51 22.14
C VAL A 134 -3.67 -10.94 21.06
N GLU A 135 -3.06 -11.81 20.25
CA GLU A 135 -2.24 -11.41 19.11
C GLU A 135 -3.17 -10.83 18.03
N SER A 136 -3.57 -9.57 18.22
CA SER A 136 -4.29 -8.74 17.24
C SER A 136 -3.41 -7.56 16.85
N SER A 137 -3.50 -7.09 15.61
CA SER A 137 -2.72 -5.96 15.12
C SER A 137 -3.04 -4.64 15.81
N GLN A 138 -4.22 -4.54 16.40
CA GLN A 138 -4.57 -3.47 17.30
C GLN A 138 -3.81 -3.69 18.62
N ASN A 139 -2.94 -2.73 18.98
CA ASN A 139 -2.24 -2.59 20.26
C ASN A 139 -0.79 -3.10 20.35
N HIS A 140 -0.17 -3.56 19.24
CA HIS A 140 1.23 -4.04 19.27
C HIS A 140 2.21 -3.30 18.35
N LEU A 141 1.76 -2.23 17.69
CA LEU A 141 2.58 -1.46 16.75
C LEU A 141 3.90 -0.99 17.38
N ALA A 142 3.84 -0.41 18.58
CA ALA A 142 5.01 0.12 19.27
C ALA A 142 6.03 -0.98 19.67
N GLN A 143 5.56 -2.20 19.94
CA GLN A 143 6.42 -3.33 20.29
C GLN A 143 7.16 -3.88 19.07
N TYR A 144 6.57 -3.77 17.87
CA TYR A 144 7.19 -4.26 16.63
C TYR A 144 8.00 -3.20 15.88
N LEU A 145 7.50 -1.97 15.78
CA LEU A 145 8.17 -0.88 15.05
C LEU A 145 9.04 0.01 15.96
N GLY A 146 8.80 -0.01 17.27
CA GLY A 146 9.51 0.87 18.20
C GLY A 146 9.13 2.33 18.00
N LYS A 147 10.11 3.22 18.20
CA LYS A 147 10.00 4.65 17.88
C LYS A 147 10.48 4.90 16.46
N GLY A 148 9.86 5.85 15.78
CA GLY A 148 10.18 6.16 14.41
C GLY A 148 9.13 7.05 13.77
N TYR A 149 9.04 6.98 12.44
CA TYR A 149 8.10 7.78 11.66
C TYR A 149 7.45 6.97 10.55
N ILE A 150 6.32 7.49 10.08
CA ILE A 150 5.67 7.09 8.83
C ILE A 150 5.76 8.26 7.84
N ALA A 151 6.14 7.95 6.61
CA ALA A 151 6.29 8.89 5.51
C ALA A 151 5.34 8.54 4.37
N PHE A 152 4.65 9.55 3.88
CA PHE A 152 3.76 9.51 2.72
C PHE A 152 4.46 10.28 1.61
N THR A 153 4.75 9.63 0.50
CA THR A 153 5.53 10.24 -0.57
C THR A 153 4.84 10.11 -1.90
N VAL A 154 4.70 11.20 -2.63
CA VAL A 154 4.23 11.21 -4.01
C VAL A 154 5.40 11.60 -4.92
N ASP A 155 5.76 10.69 -5.80
CA ASP A 155 6.79 10.87 -6.83
C ASP A 155 6.15 10.78 -8.21
N GLN A 156 6.12 11.90 -8.93
CA GLN A 156 5.54 12.00 -10.28
C GLN A 156 6.59 11.89 -11.39
N GLY A 157 7.86 11.66 -11.04
CA GLY A 157 8.98 11.61 -11.96
C GLY A 157 9.27 12.95 -12.67
N GLY A 158 10.27 12.91 -13.56
CA GLY A 158 10.69 14.07 -14.34
C GLY A 158 11.25 15.21 -13.47
N ALA A 159 10.91 16.45 -13.81
CA ALA A 159 11.30 17.66 -13.09
C ALA A 159 10.29 18.07 -12.00
N HIS A 160 9.30 17.23 -11.69
CA HIS A 160 8.32 17.54 -10.65
C HIS A 160 8.94 17.37 -9.26
N GLU A 161 8.63 18.30 -8.35
CA GLU A 161 9.06 18.19 -6.97
C GLU A 161 8.35 17.02 -6.27
N ARG A 162 9.14 16.20 -5.59
CA ARG A 162 8.66 15.10 -4.76
C ARG A 162 7.96 15.67 -3.53
N TYR A 163 6.67 15.36 -3.35
CA TYR A 163 5.94 15.73 -2.15
C TYR A 163 6.11 14.65 -1.09
N GLN A 164 6.44 15.05 0.14
CA GLN A 164 6.58 14.12 1.26
C GLN A 164 5.99 14.70 2.55
N GLY A 165 5.04 13.98 3.14
CA GLY A 165 4.55 14.20 4.49
C GLY A 165 5.17 13.17 5.45
N VAL A 166 5.54 13.60 6.66
CA VAL A 166 6.13 12.73 7.69
C VAL A 166 5.45 12.98 9.02
N VAL A 167 5.12 11.92 9.75
CA VAL A 167 4.59 11.98 11.12
C VAL A 167 5.22 10.88 11.97
N ASP A 168 5.34 11.11 13.27
CA ASP A 168 5.85 10.12 14.20
C ASP A 168 4.94 8.87 14.25
N LEU A 169 5.53 7.71 14.50
CA LEU A 169 4.80 6.49 14.82
C LEU A 169 4.14 6.63 16.20
N HIS A 170 2.96 7.24 16.21
CA HIS A 170 2.19 7.54 17.41
C HIS A 170 0.79 6.94 17.31
N GLY A 171 0.40 6.17 18.32
CA GLY A 171 -0.90 5.51 18.40
C GLY A 171 -0.79 4.00 18.62
N ALA A 172 -1.91 3.31 18.51
CA ALA A 172 -1.98 1.86 18.65
C ALA A 172 -1.86 1.13 17.30
N SER A 173 -2.05 1.84 16.18
CA SER A 173 -2.06 1.28 14.82
C SER A 173 -1.51 2.23 13.74
N LEU A 174 -1.20 1.69 12.55
CA LEU A 174 -0.83 2.50 11.38
C LEU A 174 -1.97 3.43 10.94
N VAL A 175 -3.22 3.01 11.19
CA VAL A 175 -4.42 3.83 10.92
C VAL A 175 -4.42 5.07 11.82
N ASP A 176 -4.13 4.92 13.12
CA ASP A 176 -4.05 6.06 14.04
C ASP A 176 -2.99 7.06 13.59
N CYS A 177 -1.83 6.57 13.13
CA CYS A 177 -0.75 7.42 12.62
C CYS A 177 -1.21 8.21 11.38
N ALA A 178 -1.87 7.54 10.43
CA ALA A 178 -2.40 8.20 9.23
C ALA A 178 -3.51 9.20 9.57
N GLN A 179 -4.46 8.85 10.43
CA GLN A 179 -5.51 9.76 10.88
C GLN A 179 -4.94 10.99 11.60
N HIS A 180 -3.89 10.80 12.41
CA HIS A 180 -3.20 11.91 13.06
C HIS A 180 -2.60 12.88 12.03
N TYR A 181 -1.93 12.35 10.99
CA TYR A 181 -1.40 13.17 9.89
C TYR A 181 -2.51 13.95 9.16
N PHE A 182 -3.60 13.30 8.72
CA PHE A 182 -4.67 14.02 8.00
C PHE A 182 -5.40 15.05 8.86
N THR A 183 -5.57 14.76 10.15
CA THR A 183 -6.21 15.70 11.08
C THR A 183 -5.33 16.93 11.34
N GLN A 184 -4.02 16.73 11.55
CA GLN A 184 -3.10 17.81 11.93
C GLN A 184 -2.56 18.60 10.74
N SER A 185 -2.15 17.90 9.67
CA SER A 185 -1.43 18.51 8.55
C SER A 185 -2.34 18.96 7.42
N GLU A 186 -3.36 18.18 7.10
CA GLU A 186 -4.22 18.43 5.91
C GLU A 186 -5.57 19.06 6.28
N GLN A 187 -5.96 19.04 7.56
CA GLN A 187 -7.27 19.52 8.04
C GLN A 187 -8.46 18.84 7.34
N ILE A 188 -8.29 17.58 6.91
CA ILE A 188 -9.34 16.78 6.27
C ILE A 188 -9.85 15.73 7.26
N SER A 189 -11.11 15.86 7.68
CA SER A 189 -11.78 14.85 8.50
C SER A 189 -11.80 13.51 7.76
N THR A 190 -11.08 12.55 8.31
CA THR A 190 -10.78 11.26 7.67
C THR A 190 -11.05 10.10 8.62
N GLY A 191 -11.93 9.21 8.20
CA GLY A 191 -12.26 7.98 8.90
C GLY A 191 -11.70 6.79 8.14
N ILE A 192 -11.03 5.86 8.83
CA ILE A 192 -10.51 4.64 8.21
C ILE A 192 -10.88 3.45 9.10
N LYS A 193 -11.42 2.40 8.49
CA LYS A 193 -11.61 1.08 9.10
C LYS A 193 -10.94 0.05 8.21
N MET A 194 -10.15 -0.84 8.79
CA MET A 194 -9.41 -1.86 8.04
C MET A 194 -9.36 -3.17 8.83
N ALA A 195 -9.26 -4.27 8.10
CA ALA A 195 -9.00 -5.59 8.65
C ALA A 195 -7.99 -6.32 7.76
N VAL A 196 -7.19 -7.18 8.38
CA VAL A 196 -6.26 -8.10 7.73
C VAL A 196 -6.40 -9.45 8.44
N GLY A 197 -6.34 -10.52 7.67
CA GLY A 197 -6.39 -11.85 8.25
C GLY A 197 -6.29 -12.94 7.21
N GLN A 198 -6.45 -14.18 7.66
CA GLN A 198 -6.55 -15.33 6.76
C GLN A 198 -7.98 -15.87 6.75
N ARG A 199 -8.45 -16.29 5.58
CA ARG A 199 -9.70 -17.04 5.37
C ARG A 199 -9.36 -18.25 4.51
N ASP A 200 -9.71 -19.43 4.98
CA ASP A 200 -9.42 -20.70 4.30
C ASP A 200 -7.94 -20.90 3.91
N GLY A 201 -7.02 -20.29 4.68
CA GLY A 201 -5.56 -20.35 4.46
C GLY A 201 -5.00 -19.26 3.54
N GLU A 202 -5.85 -18.44 2.93
CA GLU A 202 -5.48 -17.35 2.04
C GLU A 202 -5.49 -16.00 2.78
N TRP A 203 -4.50 -15.15 2.52
CA TRP A 203 -4.43 -13.81 3.08
C TRP A 203 -5.46 -12.90 2.42
N ARG A 204 -6.15 -12.13 3.27
CA ARG A 204 -7.13 -11.15 2.85
C ARG A 204 -6.90 -9.87 3.62
N SER A 205 -7.07 -8.76 2.94
CA SER A 205 -7.16 -7.46 3.57
C SER A 205 -8.27 -6.64 2.94
N ALA A 206 -8.92 -5.82 3.74
CA ALA A 206 -9.94 -4.92 3.27
C ALA A 206 -9.99 -3.68 4.14
N GLY A 207 -10.39 -2.56 3.55
CA GLY A 207 -10.59 -1.34 4.30
C GLY A 207 -11.59 -0.41 3.64
N ILE A 208 -12.21 0.42 4.46
CA ILE A 208 -13.13 1.48 4.06
C ILE A 208 -12.56 2.78 4.61
N MET A 209 -12.52 3.79 3.75
CA MET A 209 -12.13 5.14 4.10
C MET A 209 -13.26 6.09 3.73
N LEU A 210 -13.52 7.06 4.61
CA LEU A 210 -14.45 8.16 4.41
C LEU A 210 -13.72 9.50 4.61
N GLN A 211 -14.08 10.48 3.79
CA GLN A 211 -13.58 11.84 3.90
C GLN A 211 -14.68 12.86 3.66
N LYS A 212 -14.63 13.92 4.48
CA LYS A 212 -15.42 15.12 4.23
C LYS A 212 -14.92 15.83 2.98
N MET A 213 -15.86 16.29 2.17
CA MET A 213 -15.54 17.18 1.06
C MET A 213 -15.29 18.60 1.58
N PRO A 214 -14.30 19.33 1.05
CA PRO A 214 -14.19 20.76 1.32
C PRO A 214 -15.48 21.44 0.89
N GLU A 215 -16.14 22.14 1.80
CA GLU A 215 -17.25 23.02 1.47
C GLU A 215 -16.74 24.19 0.64
N ASP A 216 -17.44 24.54 -0.45
CA ASP A 216 -17.21 25.82 -1.11
C ASP A 216 -17.47 26.94 -0.09
N GLU A 217 -16.49 27.84 0.10
CA GLU A 217 -16.53 28.92 1.11
C GLU A 217 -17.78 29.81 1.02
N THR A 218 -18.47 29.80 -0.13
CA THR A 218 -19.72 30.54 -0.37
C THR A 218 -20.92 30.03 0.43
N VAL A 219 -20.89 28.79 0.93
CA VAL A 219 -22.04 28.15 1.62
C VAL A 219 -21.99 28.35 3.14
N ARG A 220 -20.81 28.66 3.70
CA ARG A 220 -20.56 28.83 5.15
C ARG A 220 -21.35 29.96 5.84
N PHE A 221 -21.97 30.87 5.09
CA PHE A 221 -22.68 32.02 5.64
C PHE A 221 -24.16 31.75 6.00
N GLN A 222 -24.66 30.52 5.83
CA GLN A 222 -26.01 30.14 6.28
C GLN A 222 -25.93 29.31 7.56
N SER A 223 -26.25 29.96 8.68
CA SER A 223 -26.34 29.42 10.04
C SER A 223 -27.13 28.10 10.10
N ASN A 224 -26.60 27.12 10.87
CA ASN A 224 -27.03 25.73 11.12
C ASN A 224 -26.40 24.60 10.27
N GLN A 225 -25.56 24.86 9.26
CA GLN A 225 -24.94 23.77 8.50
C GLN A 225 -23.79 23.05 9.22
N VAL A 226 -23.03 23.76 10.07
CA VAL A 226 -21.87 23.18 10.77
C VAL A 226 -22.27 22.04 11.72
N ASP A 227 -23.35 22.23 12.50
CA ASP A 227 -23.82 21.20 13.44
C ASP A 227 -24.37 19.96 12.71
N LEU A 228 -24.99 20.16 11.53
CA LEU A 228 -25.49 19.06 10.70
C LEU A 228 -24.34 18.23 10.09
N ASP A 229 -23.27 18.87 9.62
CA ASP A 229 -22.09 18.18 9.08
C ASP A 229 -21.31 17.41 10.16
N GLU A 230 -21.29 17.89 11.41
CA GLU A 230 -20.73 17.12 12.53
C GLU A 230 -21.60 15.90 12.90
N ASP A 231 -22.91 16.04 12.90
CA ASP A 231 -23.85 14.95 13.17
C ASP A 231 -23.82 13.88 12.06
N ASP A 232 -23.78 14.31 10.79
CA ASP A 232 -23.65 13.42 9.63
C ASP A 232 -22.31 12.66 9.65
N TRP A 233 -21.22 13.34 10.00
CA TRP A 233 -19.93 12.70 10.19
C TRP A 233 -19.99 11.64 11.28
N ARG A 234 -20.50 12.00 12.46
CA ARG A 234 -20.61 11.06 13.59
C ARG A 234 -21.44 9.84 13.21
N ARG A 235 -22.56 10.04 12.50
CA ARG A 235 -23.44 8.97 12.03
C ARG A 235 -22.74 8.05 11.02
N CYS A 236 -22.08 8.61 10.01
CA CYS A 236 -21.33 7.82 9.03
C CYS A 236 -20.17 7.05 9.65
N MET A 237 -19.49 7.64 10.65
CA MET A 237 -18.46 6.96 11.42
C MET A 237 -19.04 5.79 12.23
N ILE A 238 -20.17 5.97 12.91
CA ILE A 238 -20.86 4.88 13.62
C ILE A 238 -21.24 3.74 12.66
N PHE A 239 -21.77 4.07 11.48
CA PHE A 239 -22.09 3.07 10.46
C PHE A 239 -20.85 2.31 10.02
N MET A 240 -19.75 3.00 9.67
CA MET A 240 -18.49 2.37 9.30
C MET A 240 -17.91 1.51 10.44
N GLU A 241 -17.95 1.99 11.68
CA GLU A 241 -17.47 1.29 12.86
C GLU A 241 -18.26 0.02 13.17
N SER A 242 -19.56 -0.01 12.84
CA SER A 242 -20.40 -1.20 12.96
C SER A 242 -20.00 -2.35 12.02
N CYS A 243 -19.10 -2.10 11.07
CA CYS A 243 -18.53 -3.13 10.21
C CYS A 243 -17.61 -4.04 11.02
N THR A 244 -17.86 -5.34 11.00
CA THR A 244 -16.99 -6.33 11.65
C THR A 244 -15.82 -6.74 10.76
N GLU A 245 -14.75 -7.28 11.36
CA GLU A 245 -13.64 -7.88 10.60
C GLU A 245 -14.10 -9.09 9.78
N GLU A 246 -15.07 -9.85 10.28
CA GLU A 246 -15.68 -10.97 9.55
C GLU A 246 -16.32 -10.48 8.26
N GLU A 247 -17.13 -9.42 8.30
CA GLU A 247 -17.76 -8.82 7.13
C GLU A 247 -16.74 -8.19 6.15
N LEU A 248 -15.73 -7.48 6.66
CA LEU A 248 -14.69 -6.87 5.81
C LEU A 248 -13.96 -7.92 4.98
N LEU A 249 -13.63 -9.05 5.61
CA LEU A 249 -12.79 -10.10 5.04
C LEU A 249 -13.59 -11.23 4.37
N ASP A 250 -14.94 -11.23 4.44
CA ASP A 250 -15.78 -12.27 3.86
C ASP A 250 -15.71 -12.25 2.31
N PRO A 251 -15.17 -13.30 1.66
CA PRO A 251 -15.13 -13.39 0.21
C PRO A 251 -16.53 -13.46 -0.44
N LYS A 252 -17.55 -13.90 0.30
CA LYS A 252 -18.93 -14.05 -0.20
C LYS A 252 -19.71 -12.75 -0.16
N LEU A 253 -19.28 -11.78 0.64
CA LEU A 253 -19.91 -10.46 0.72
C LEU A 253 -19.22 -9.50 -0.24
N SER A 254 -19.91 -9.04 -1.29
CA SER A 254 -19.27 -8.11 -2.25
C SER A 254 -19.01 -6.73 -1.61
N PRO A 255 -18.02 -5.96 -2.10
CA PRO A 255 -17.82 -4.58 -1.68
C PRO A 255 -19.07 -3.70 -1.85
N ASN A 256 -19.85 -3.92 -2.91
CA ASN A 256 -21.10 -3.18 -3.13
C ASN A 256 -22.16 -3.49 -2.08
N ASP A 257 -22.33 -4.78 -1.76
CA ASP A 257 -23.30 -5.22 -0.75
C ASP A 257 -22.89 -4.74 0.63
N LEU A 258 -21.59 -4.78 0.95
CA LEU A 258 -21.06 -4.26 2.20
C LEU A 258 -21.29 -2.74 2.31
N LEU A 259 -20.98 -1.97 1.26
CA LEU A 259 -21.22 -0.53 1.25
C LEU A 259 -22.72 -0.19 1.37
N THR A 260 -23.59 -0.97 0.74
CA THR A 260 -25.05 -0.82 0.87
C THR A 260 -25.50 -1.16 2.30
N ARG A 261 -25.02 -2.27 2.88
CA ARG A 261 -25.29 -2.65 4.27
C ARG A 261 -24.98 -1.52 5.24
N LEU A 262 -23.81 -0.89 5.06
CA LEU A 262 -23.31 0.17 5.94
C LEU A 262 -24.01 1.51 5.71
N PHE A 263 -24.26 1.88 4.45
CA PHE A 263 -24.60 3.26 4.08
C PHE A 263 -25.87 3.39 3.23
N HIS A 264 -26.80 2.43 3.28
CA HIS A 264 -28.06 2.51 2.52
C HIS A 264 -28.88 3.77 2.84
N GLU A 265 -28.88 4.23 4.09
CA GLU A 265 -29.59 5.46 4.49
C GLU A 265 -28.95 6.74 3.91
N GLU A 266 -27.69 6.67 3.46
CA GLU A 266 -26.93 7.80 2.91
C GLU A 266 -27.04 7.94 1.39
N GLY A 267 -27.72 7.00 0.72
CA GLY A 267 -27.76 6.96 -0.74
C GLY A 267 -26.38 6.67 -1.34
N VAL A 268 -25.77 5.54 -0.96
CA VAL A 268 -24.43 5.17 -1.45
C VAL A 268 -24.41 4.99 -2.97
N ARG A 269 -23.55 5.75 -3.65
CA ARG A 269 -23.29 5.62 -5.09
C ARG A 269 -21.87 5.15 -5.33
N VAL A 270 -21.74 3.96 -5.92
CA VAL A 270 -20.46 3.33 -6.25
C VAL A 270 -20.03 3.64 -7.69
N PHE A 271 -18.71 3.66 -7.94
CA PHE A 271 -18.13 3.91 -9.26
C PHE A 271 -17.37 2.69 -9.79
N GLU A 272 -16.85 2.77 -11.02
CA GLU A 272 -16.00 1.72 -11.58
C GLU A 272 -14.80 1.44 -10.67
N PRO A 273 -14.53 0.15 -10.36
CA PRO A 273 -13.37 -0.21 -9.57
C PRO A 273 -12.08 -0.01 -10.37
N LYS A 274 -11.01 0.33 -9.68
CA LYS A 274 -9.65 0.21 -10.19
C LYS A 274 -9.10 -1.15 -9.80
N ALA A 275 -8.59 -1.90 -10.77
CA ALA A 275 -7.88 -3.15 -10.49
C ALA A 275 -6.58 -2.87 -9.74
N VAL A 276 -6.22 -3.77 -8.83
CA VAL A 276 -4.94 -3.78 -8.13
C VAL A 276 -4.16 -4.97 -8.65
N ILE A 277 -2.91 -4.75 -9.06
CA ILE A 277 -2.07 -5.79 -9.68
C ILE A 277 -0.71 -5.77 -8.99
N LYS A 278 -0.23 -6.92 -8.50
CA LYS A 278 1.13 -7.04 -8.01
C LYS A 278 2.10 -6.93 -9.19
N GLU A 279 2.95 -5.92 -9.16
CA GLU A 279 4.01 -5.75 -10.15
C GLU A 279 5.27 -5.18 -9.50
N CYS A 280 6.38 -5.91 -9.64
CA CYS A 280 7.68 -5.40 -9.24
C CYS A 280 8.37 -4.74 -10.42
N ARG A 281 9.09 -3.66 -10.14
CA ARG A 281 9.89 -2.91 -11.11
C ARG A 281 11.36 -3.39 -11.15
N CYS A 282 11.70 -4.54 -10.59
CA CYS A 282 13.07 -5.05 -10.70
C CYS A 282 13.37 -5.55 -12.12
N SER A 283 14.61 -5.41 -12.57
CA SER A 283 15.10 -5.98 -13.83
C SER A 283 16.59 -6.24 -13.73
N ASP A 284 17.14 -7.05 -14.63
CA ASP A 284 18.58 -7.31 -14.71
C ASP A 284 19.38 -6.01 -14.85
N GLU A 285 18.89 -5.03 -15.61
CA GLU A 285 19.55 -3.73 -15.79
C GLU A 285 19.60 -2.92 -14.50
N ARG A 286 18.51 -2.91 -13.73
CA ARG A 286 18.44 -2.20 -12.45
C ARG A 286 19.34 -2.85 -11.42
N VAL A 287 19.35 -4.18 -11.36
CA VAL A 287 20.23 -4.93 -10.45
C VAL A 287 21.69 -4.74 -10.83
N PHE A 288 22.02 -4.84 -12.12
CA PHE A 288 23.35 -4.53 -12.63
C PHE A 288 23.79 -3.12 -12.25
N SER A 289 22.90 -2.12 -12.39
CA SER A 289 23.21 -0.74 -12.00
C SER A 289 23.56 -0.63 -10.52
N VAL A 290 22.84 -1.33 -9.63
CA VAL A 290 23.16 -1.35 -8.18
C VAL A 290 24.51 -2.00 -7.94
N LEU A 291 24.74 -3.19 -8.51
CA LEU A 291 26.01 -3.91 -8.38
C LEU A 291 27.19 -3.07 -8.89
N SER A 292 27.00 -2.32 -9.98
CA SER A 292 28.04 -1.45 -10.55
C SER A 292 28.44 -0.26 -9.68
N MET A 293 27.59 0.14 -8.74
CA MET A 293 27.86 1.22 -7.78
C MET A 293 28.53 0.71 -6.50
N MET A 294 28.57 -0.61 -6.27
CA MET A 294 29.21 -1.21 -5.11
C MET A 294 30.73 -1.23 -5.25
N SER A 295 31.43 -1.23 -4.12
CA SER A 295 32.88 -1.38 -4.13
C SER A 295 33.29 -2.74 -4.73
N LEU A 296 34.55 -2.86 -5.18
CA LEU A 296 35.06 -4.15 -5.62
C LEU A 296 35.06 -5.15 -4.46
N ASP A 297 35.52 -4.72 -3.28
CA ASP A 297 35.58 -5.56 -2.07
C ASP A 297 34.19 -6.12 -1.69
N ASP A 298 33.12 -5.32 -1.78
CA ASP A 298 31.76 -5.80 -1.51
C ASP A 298 31.31 -6.84 -2.52
N ARG A 299 31.64 -6.66 -3.81
CA ARG A 299 31.30 -7.61 -4.88
C ARG A 299 32.09 -8.91 -4.76
N GLU A 300 33.38 -8.83 -4.44
CA GLU A 300 34.21 -10.01 -4.16
C GLU A 300 33.71 -10.77 -2.93
N TYR A 301 33.25 -10.06 -1.90
CA TYR A 301 32.64 -10.67 -0.72
C TYR A 301 31.32 -11.39 -1.03
N MET A 302 30.53 -10.86 -1.97
CA MET A 302 29.31 -11.49 -2.46
C MET A 302 29.55 -12.67 -3.40
N GLU A 303 30.75 -12.79 -3.97
CA GLU A 303 31.07 -13.85 -4.91
C GLU A 303 31.05 -15.22 -4.21
N ASN A 304 30.30 -16.15 -4.78
CA ASN A 304 30.31 -17.55 -4.39
C ASN A 304 30.38 -18.43 -5.63
N ALA A 305 31.46 -19.21 -5.74
CA ALA A 305 31.69 -20.14 -6.85
C ALA A 305 31.61 -19.48 -8.25
N GLY A 306 32.22 -18.29 -8.41
CA GLY A 306 32.24 -17.55 -9.67
C GLY A 306 30.93 -16.84 -10.02
N LYS A 307 29.98 -16.76 -9.08
CA LYS A 307 28.69 -16.11 -9.27
C LYS A 307 28.43 -15.07 -8.20
N ILE A 308 27.74 -14.01 -8.58
CA ILE A 308 27.21 -13.01 -7.66
C ILE A 308 25.69 -13.09 -7.75
N SER A 309 25.03 -13.29 -6.60
CA SER A 309 23.58 -13.36 -6.49
C SER A 309 23.05 -12.16 -5.70
N MET A 310 21.91 -11.62 -6.14
CA MET A 310 21.22 -10.55 -5.43
C MET A 310 19.73 -10.79 -5.46
N LYS A 311 19.10 -10.77 -4.29
CA LYS A 311 17.65 -10.93 -4.16
C LYS A 311 16.97 -9.56 -4.17
N CYS A 312 15.89 -9.41 -4.92
CA CYS A 312 15.08 -8.19 -4.86
C CYS A 312 14.27 -8.15 -3.57
N GLU A 313 14.47 -7.13 -2.75
CA GLU A 313 13.74 -6.92 -1.48
C GLU A 313 12.21 -6.83 -1.62
N PHE A 314 11.67 -6.52 -2.80
CA PHE A 314 10.22 -6.39 -3.01
C PHE A 314 9.54 -7.68 -3.45
N CYS A 315 10.10 -8.38 -4.43
CA CYS A 315 9.48 -9.58 -5.02
C CYS A 315 10.22 -10.87 -4.71
N SER A 316 11.33 -10.79 -3.99
CA SER A 316 12.17 -11.92 -3.64
C SER A 316 12.74 -12.71 -4.83
N HIS A 317 12.69 -12.14 -6.04
CA HIS A 317 13.37 -12.71 -7.21
C HIS A 317 14.89 -12.68 -7.04
N GLU A 318 15.54 -13.80 -7.28
CA GLU A 318 16.99 -13.95 -7.23
C GLU A 318 17.59 -13.70 -8.61
N TYR A 319 18.44 -12.69 -8.71
CA TYR A 319 19.23 -12.37 -9.88
C TYR A 319 20.61 -12.96 -9.73
N VAL A 320 21.10 -13.67 -10.73
CA VAL A 320 22.40 -14.34 -10.69
C VAL A 320 23.24 -13.91 -11.89
N PHE A 321 24.43 -13.39 -11.60
CA PHE A 321 25.40 -12.94 -12.58
C PHE A 321 26.64 -13.80 -12.49
N ASP A 322 27.26 -14.09 -13.65
CA ASP A 322 28.64 -14.57 -13.68
C ASP A 322 29.56 -13.43 -13.24
N ALA A 323 30.45 -13.70 -12.28
CA ALA A 323 31.29 -12.67 -11.68
C ALA A 323 32.27 -12.06 -12.71
N ALA A 324 32.84 -12.90 -13.58
CA ALA A 324 33.79 -12.43 -14.59
C ALA A 324 33.09 -11.58 -15.66
N GLU A 325 31.91 -12.00 -16.12
CA GLU A 325 31.10 -11.23 -17.07
C GLU A 325 30.63 -9.90 -16.48
N LEU A 326 30.22 -9.90 -15.20
CA LEU A 326 29.80 -8.71 -14.49
C LEU A 326 30.94 -7.68 -14.40
N GLU A 327 32.12 -8.11 -13.97
CA GLU A 327 33.30 -7.24 -13.87
C GLU A 327 33.74 -6.71 -15.22
N GLN A 328 33.67 -7.53 -16.27
CA GLN A 328 33.99 -7.08 -17.63
C GLN A 328 33.01 -6.01 -18.10
N LYS A 329 31.70 -6.25 -17.91
CA LYS A 329 30.65 -5.30 -18.31
C LYS A 329 30.75 -3.97 -17.57
N ILE A 330 31.16 -3.97 -16.30
CA ILE A 330 31.39 -2.75 -15.52
C ILE A 330 32.62 -1.98 -16.03
N LYS A 331 33.72 -2.68 -16.35
CA LYS A 331 34.90 -2.06 -16.97
C LYS A 331 34.58 -1.42 -18.31
N ASP A 332 33.80 -2.10 -19.15
CA ASP A 332 33.41 -1.59 -20.46
C ASP A 332 32.56 -0.30 -20.32
N MET A 333 31.61 -0.29 -19.40
CA MET A 333 30.80 0.90 -19.09
C MET A 333 31.64 2.09 -18.59
N GLN A 334 32.62 1.85 -17.73
CA GLN A 334 33.54 2.89 -17.24
C GLN A 334 34.45 3.42 -18.36
N ASN A 335 34.90 2.55 -19.25
CA ASN A 335 35.74 2.92 -20.39
C ASN A 335 34.98 3.76 -21.43
N ASP A 336 33.69 3.49 -21.65
CA ASP A 336 32.86 4.29 -22.55
C ASP A 336 32.39 5.60 -21.93
N SER A 337 32.20 5.66 -20.60
CA SER A 337 31.91 6.91 -19.89
C SER A 337 33.10 7.88 -19.88
N ASN A 338 34.33 7.36 -19.97
CA ASN A 338 35.55 8.17 -20.12
C ASN A 338 35.82 8.64 -21.56
N LYS A 339 34.98 8.26 -22.52
CA LYS A 339 35.02 8.73 -23.91
C LYS A 339 33.87 9.71 -24.16
N GLU A 340 33.82 10.84 -23.48
CA GLU A 340 32.97 11.95 -23.94
C GLU A 340 33.70 12.86 -24.97
N PRO A 341 32.93 13.49 -25.88
CA PRO A 341 33.38 13.82 -27.22
C PRO A 341 34.18 15.11 -27.27
N HIS A 342 35.22 15.11 -28.11
CA HIS A 342 35.95 16.31 -28.52
C HIS A 342 35.14 17.24 -29.43
#